data_AF-A0AAU7DCF0-F1
#
_entry.id   AF-A0AAU7DCF0-F1
#
_cell.length_a   1.000
_cell.length_b   1.000
_cell.length_c   1.000
_cell.angle_alpha   90.00
_cell.angle_beta   90.00
_cell.angle_gamma   90.00
#
_symmetry.space_group_name_H-M   'P 1'
#
loop_
_entity.id
_entity.type
_entity.pdbx_description
1 polymer ?
#
loop_
_entity_poly.entity_id
_entity_poly.type
_entity_poly.pdbx_seq_one_letter_code
_entity_poly.pdbx_strand_id
1 'polypeptide(L)'
;MIIDVVVPARTPQMDYLHHPECDASTVADMIRAGKSASEIARALGVSRFKVGKVIEFLDMIPNPLRLDYLNHPRCSTETAMQLRNAGHTFEEIGEHLGVSHELVRKVLRTYSKAKNIPIPPAKEHRWQRKSFRAQAATERIAEHSVQPQ
;
A
#
# COMPACT_ATOMS: atom_id res chain seq x y z
N MET A 1 46.27 -20.86 -2.41
CA MET A 1 45.35 -21.41 -3.41
C MET A 1 44.49 -20.27 -3.92
N ILE A 2 44.58 -19.95 -5.21
CA ILE A 2 43.73 -18.94 -5.85
C ILE A 2 42.51 -19.70 -6.36
N ILE A 3 41.32 -19.32 -5.90
CA ILE A 3 40.06 -19.86 -6.41
C ILE A 3 39.61 -18.89 -7.50
N ASP A 4 39.77 -19.30 -8.76
CA ASP A 4 39.19 -18.58 -9.89
C ASP A 4 37.67 -18.77 -9.87
N VAL A 5 36.97 -17.78 -9.32
CA VAL A 5 35.51 -17.70 -9.40
C VAL A 5 35.16 -17.14 -10.77
N VAL A 6 34.91 -18.03 -11.72
CA VAL A 6 34.37 -17.68 -13.04
C VAL A 6 32.91 -17.26 -12.85
N VAL A 7 32.67 -15.95 -12.74
CA VAL A 7 31.31 -15.38 -12.76
C VAL A 7 30.88 -15.20 -14.22
N PRO A 8 29.89 -15.94 -14.73
CA PRO A 8 29.43 -15.75 -16.10
C PRO A 8 28.82 -14.36 -16.28
N ALA A 9 29.32 -13.60 -17.26
CA ALA A 9 28.94 -12.21 -17.51
C ALA A 9 27.50 -12.01 -17.99
N ARG A 10 26.79 -13.08 -18.37
CA ARG A 10 25.39 -13.05 -18.80
C ARG A 10 24.62 -14.20 -18.17
N THR A 11 23.64 -13.87 -17.36
CA THR A 11 22.60 -14.85 -17.01
C THR A 11 21.87 -15.25 -18.29
N PRO A 12 21.62 -16.55 -18.52
CA PRO A 12 20.84 -16.98 -19.66
C PRO A 12 19.46 -16.30 -19.62
N GLN A 13 18.97 -15.88 -20.78
CA GLN A 13 17.63 -15.32 -20.90
C GLN A 13 16.63 -16.40 -20.49
N MET A 14 16.02 -16.24 -19.32
CA MET A 14 15.06 -17.20 -18.79
C MET A 14 13.70 -16.99 -19.45
N ASP A 15 13.13 -18.06 -20.00
CA ASP A 15 11.71 -18.10 -20.35
C ASP A 15 10.91 -18.31 -19.07
N TYR A 16 10.16 -17.28 -18.67
CA TYR A 16 9.36 -17.31 -17.45
C TYR A 16 8.03 -18.05 -17.65
N LEU A 17 7.52 -18.18 -18.88
CA LEU A 17 6.24 -18.82 -19.14
C LEU A 17 6.31 -20.34 -18.97
N HIS A 18 7.44 -20.95 -19.37
CA HIS A 18 7.66 -22.39 -19.32
C HIS A 18 8.71 -22.79 -18.27
N HIS A 19 8.86 -22.00 -17.21
CA HIS A 19 9.86 -22.30 -16.19
C HIS A 19 9.46 -23.58 -15.42
N PRO A 20 10.32 -24.61 -15.33
CA PRO A 20 9.95 -25.92 -14.76
C PRO A 20 9.48 -25.85 -13.31
N GLU A 21 10.03 -24.93 -12.51
CA GLU A 21 9.62 -24.70 -11.12
C GLU A 21 8.41 -23.76 -10.97
N CYS A 22 8.03 -23.05 -12.03
CA CYS A 22 7.04 -21.96 -11.97
C CYS A 22 6.24 -21.91 -13.27
N ASP A 23 5.47 -22.97 -13.51
CA ASP A 23 4.63 -23.08 -14.69
C ASP A 23 3.48 -22.05 -14.69
N ALA A 24 3.29 -21.39 -15.82
CA ALA A 24 2.31 -20.31 -15.96
C ALA A 24 0.87 -20.77 -15.74
N SER A 25 0.51 -21.99 -16.14
CA SER A 25 -0.86 -22.50 -15.97
C SER A 25 -1.19 -22.70 -14.50
N THR A 26 -0.25 -23.27 -13.74
CA THR A 26 -0.38 -23.46 -12.29
C THR A 26 -0.48 -22.13 -11.55
N VAL A 27 0.32 -21.14 -11.95
CA VAL A 27 0.26 -19.78 -11.39
C VAL A 27 -1.11 -19.14 -11.68
N ALA A 28 -1.64 -19.27 -12.89
CA ALA A 28 -2.95 -18.73 -13.25
C ALA A 28 -4.09 -19.33 -12.41
N ASP A 29 -4.07 -20.63 -12.15
CA ASP A 29 -5.09 -21.30 -11.33
C ASP A 29 -5.02 -20.84 -9.86
N MET A 30 -3.81 -20.68 -9.31
CA MET A 30 -3.65 -20.14 -7.96
C MET A 30 -4.13 -18.69 -7.84
N ILE A 31 -3.97 -17.88 -8.89
CA ILE A 31 -4.50 -16.51 -8.95
C ILE A 31 -6.03 -16.52 -8.96
N ARG A 32 -6.64 -17.38 -9.78
CA ARG A 32 -8.11 -17.55 -9.81
C ARG A 32 -8.66 -18.00 -8.47
N ALA A 33 -7.91 -18.81 -7.74
CA ALA A 33 -8.21 -19.20 -6.36
C ALA A 33 -8.00 -18.07 -5.32
N GLY A 34 -7.53 -16.89 -5.74
CA GLY A 34 -7.35 -15.72 -4.89
C GLY A 34 -6.06 -15.69 -4.06
N LYS A 35 -5.09 -16.57 -4.36
CA LYS A 35 -3.80 -16.59 -3.64
C LYS A 35 -2.92 -15.43 -4.05
N SER A 36 -2.29 -14.79 -3.06
CA SER A 36 -1.33 -13.72 -3.31
C SER A 36 -0.02 -14.25 -3.92
N ALA A 37 0.73 -13.39 -4.64
CA ALA A 37 2.03 -13.75 -5.22
C ALA A 37 3.03 -14.32 -4.18
N SER A 38 2.95 -13.89 -2.92
CA SER A 38 3.80 -14.40 -1.84
C SER A 38 3.41 -15.81 -1.42
N GLU A 39 2.12 -16.12 -1.39
CA GLU A 39 1.62 -17.46 -1.08
C GLU A 39 1.88 -18.43 -2.24
N ILE A 40 1.73 -17.96 -3.48
CA ILE A 40 2.10 -18.73 -4.68
C ILE A 40 3.58 -19.08 -4.64
N ALA A 41 4.46 -18.11 -4.37
CA ALA A 41 5.90 -18.33 -4.25
C ALA A 41 6.23 -19.35 -3.17
N ARG A 42 5.57 -19.27 -2.00
CA ARG A 42 5.76 -20.22 -0.90
C ARG A 42 5.26 -21.63 -1.26
N ALA A 43 4.12 -21.73 -1.94
CA ALA A 43 3.52 -23.00 -2.34
C ALA A 43 4.37 -23.73 -3.40
N LEU A 44 4.97 -22.97 -4.33
CA LEU A 44 5.81 -23.51 -5.40
C LEU A 44 7.29 -23.63 -5.01
N GLY A 45 7.70 -23.11 -3.85
CA GLY A 45 9.09 -23.12 -3.41
C GLY A 45 10.03 -22.22 -4.23
N VAL A 46 9.48 -21.24 -4.95
CA VAL A 46 10.23 -20.35 -5.84
C VAL A 46 10.34 -18.94 -5.29
N SER A 47 11.25 -18.15 -5.86
CA SER A 47 11.33 -16.72 -5.56
C SER A 47 10.07 -15.99 -5.99
N ARG A 48 9.60 -15.07 -5.14
CA ARG A 48 8.52 -14.12 -5.45
C ARG A 48 8.78 -13.32 -6.72
N PHE A 49 10.05 -13.07 -7.06
CA PHE A 49 10.42 -12.40 -8.30
C PHE A 49 10.01 -13.19 -9.54
N LYS A 50 10.26 -14.51 -9.55
CA LYS A 50 9.88 -15.39 -10.68
C LYS A 50 8.37 -15.36 -10.88
N VAL A 51 7.61 -15.56 -9.80
CA VAL A 51 6.13 -15.47 -9.81
C VAL A 51 5.66 -14.12 -10.31
N GLY A 52 6.28 -13.02 -9.87
CA GLY A 52 5.98 -11.67 -10.34
C GLY A 52 6.17 -11.50 -11.85
N LYS A 53 7.21 -12.10 -12.43
CA LYS A 53 7.43 -12.09 -13.89
C LYS A 53 6.39 -12.90 -14.65
N VAL A 54 6.04 -14.09 -14.17
CA VAL A 54 4.96 -14.89 -14.77
C VAL A 54 3.64 -14.13 -14.77
N ILE A 55 3.31 -13.49 -13.64
CA ILE A 55 2.10 -12.67 -13.49
C ILE A 55 2.10 -11.50 -14.48
N GLU A 56 3.24 -10.82 -14.66
CA GLU A 56 3.41 -9.73 -15.62
C GLU A 56 3.17 -10.22 -17.06
N PHE A 57 3.69 -11.40 -17.43
CA PHE A 57 3.47 -11.99 -18.75
C PHE A 57 2.03 -12.45 -18.99
N LEU A 58 1.34 -12.93 -17.94
CA LEU A 58 -0.05 -13.37 -18.02
C LEU A 58 -1.06 -12.22 -17.97
N ASP A 59 -0.61 -10.99 -17.69
CA ASP A 59 -1.45 -9.81 -17.45
C ASP A 59 -2.57 -10.06 -16.40
N MET A 60 -2.28 -10.89 -15.40
CA MET A 60 -3.22 -11.25 -14.34
C MET A 60 -2.95 -10.45 -13.06
N ILE A 61 -3.99 -10.15 -12.28
CA ILE A 61 -3.85 -9.53 -10.97
C ILE A 61 -4.02 -10.62 -9.90
N PRO A 62 -2.97 -10.99 -9.16
CA PRO A 62 -2.98 -12.14 -8.23
C PRO A 62 -3.93 -11.98 -7.03
N ASN A 63 -4.51 -10.80 -6.83
CA ASN A 63 -5.43 -10.58 -5.73
C ASN A 63 -6.56 -9.62 -6.17
N PRO A 64 -7.73 -10.15 -6.57
CA PRO A 64 -8.91 -9.31 -6.82
C PRO A 64 -9.48 -8.72 -5.53
N LEU A 65 -9.17 -9.28 -4.35
CA LEU A 65 -9.50 -8.73 -3.03
C LEU A 65 -8.53 -7.62 -2.59
N ARG A 66 -7.62 -7.18 -3.47
CA ARG A 66 -6.79 -6.01 -3.21
C ARG A 66 -7.72 -4.81 -3.09
N LEU A 67 -8.00 -4.47 -1.83
CA LEU A 67 -8.90 -3.40 -1.39
C LEU A 67 -9.03 -2.31 -2.46
N ASP A 68 -10.19 -2.21 -3.09
CA ASP A 68 -10.41 -1.21 -4.12
C ASP A 68 -10.39 0.17 -3.46
N TYR A 69 -9.25 0.84 -3.58
CA TYR A 69 -9.04 2.16 -3.01
C TYR A 69 -9.88 3.23 -3.72
N LEU A 70 -10.37 2.98 -4.94
CA LEU A 70 -11.23 3.93 -5.64
C LEU A 70 -12.66 3.88 -5.07
N ASN A 71 -13.12 2.69 -4.70
CA ASN A 71 -14.47 2.41 -4.21
C ASN A 71 -14.48 1.94 -2.75
N HIS A 72 -13.69 2.57 -1.88
CA HIS A 72 -13.64 2.16 -0.48
C HIS A 72 -14.92 2.59 0.26
N PRO A 73 -15.66 1.68 0.93
CA PRO A 73 -16.99 1.97 1.48
C PRO A 73 -16.98 3.04 2.59
N ARG A 74 -15.86 3.18 3.30
CA ARG A 74 -15.68 4.22 4.36
C ARG A 74 -14.92 5.46 3.90
N CYS A 75 -14.38 5.46 2.69
CA CYS A 75 -13.52 6.53 2.20
C CYS A 75 -13.77 6.73 0.70
N SER A 76 -14.82 7.49 0.38
CA SER A 76 -15.08 7.92 -0.98
C SER A 76 -13.95 8.83 -1.45
N THR A 77 -13.41 8.54 -2.64
CA THR A 77 -12.34 9.32 -3.26
C THR A 77 -12.70 10.79 -3.46
N GLU A 78 -13.97 11.06 -3.81
CA GLU A 78 -14.47 12.41 -4.03
C GLU A 78 -14.48 13.23 -2.74
N THR A 79 -15.00 12.68 -1.64
CA THR A 79 -15.05 13.36 -0.35
C THR A 79 -13.64 13.58 0.21
N ALA A 80 -12.76 12.59 0.08
CA ALA A 80 -11.36 12.74 0.47
C ALA A 80 -10.65 13.84 -0.34
N MET A 81 -10.93 13.97 -1.64
CA MET A 81 -10.35 15.01 -2.49
C MET A 81 -10.93 16.40 -2.19
N GLN A 82 -12.23 16.50 -1.91
CA GLN A 82 -12.87 17.75 -1.50
C GLN A 82 -12.27 18.29 -0.19
N LEU A 83 -12.13 17.43 0.83
CA LEU A 83 -11.48 17.82 2.08
C LEU A 83 -10.02 18.20 1.87
N ARG A 84 -9.34 17.52 0.93
CA ARG A 84 -7.97 17.86 0.58
C ARG A 84 -7.86 19.22 -0.11
N ASN A 85 -8.79 19.55 -1.00
CA ASN A 85 -8.91 20.87 -1.63
C ASN A 85 -9.24 21.98 -0.62
N ALA A 86 -10.03 21.68 0.41
CA ALA A 86 -10.28 22.60 1.52
C ALA A 86 -9.04 22.86 2.40
N GLY A 87 -8.00 22.02 2.26
CA GLY A 87 -6.70 22.17 2.89
C GLY A 87 -6.45 21.23 4.06
N HIS A 88 -7.35 20.29 4.35
CA HIS A 88 -7.22 19.36 5.47
C HIS A 88 -6.02 18.42 5.33
N THR A 89 -5.44 18.04 6.47
CA THR A 89 -4.36 17.05 6.52
C THR A 89 -4.90 15.63 6.36
N PHE A 90 -4.04 14.66 5.99
CA PHE A 90 -4.48 13.25 5.88
C PHE A 90 -4.98 12.68 7.21
N GLU A 91 -4.46 13.18 8.32
CA GLU A 91 -4.89 12.80 9.67
C GLU A 91 -6.29 13.32 9.97
N GLU A 92 -6.55 14.62 9.75
CA GLU A 92 -7.89 15.21 9.91
C GLU A 92 -8.93 14.55 9.00
N ILE A 93 -8.56 14.26 7.74
CA ILE A 93 -9.45 13.54 6.81
C ILE A 93 -9.74 12.13 7.34
N GLY A 94 -8.73 11.46 7.90
CA GLY A 94 -8.88 10.15 8.52
C GLY A 94 -9.81 10.19 9.73
N GLU A 95 -9.65 11.18 10.60
CA GLU A 95 -10.51 11.41 11.77
C GLU A 95 -11.95 11.71 11.35
N HIS A 96 -12.16 12.60 10.37
CA HIS A 96 -13.50 12.93 9.84
C HIS A 96 -14.21 11.72 9.23
N LEU A 97 -13.47 10.82 8.58
CA LEU A 97 -14.02 9.64 7.90
C LEU A 97 -13.96 8.36 8.76
N GLY A 98 -13.41 8.43 9.98
CA GLY A 98 -13.22 7.26 10.85
C GLY A 98 -12.28 6.20 10.25
N VAL A 99 -11.29 6.60 9.46
CA VAL A 99 -10.31 5.72 8.80
C VAL A 99 -8.87 6.14 9.09
N SER A 100 -7.93 5.21 8.91
CA SER A 100 -6.51 5.52 9.06
C SER A 100 -6.04 6.53 8.02
N HIS A 101 -5.19 7.48 8.44
CA HIS A 101 -4.52 8.45 7.55
C HIS A 101 -3.76 7.76 6.42
N GLU A 102 -3.22 6.56 6.65
CA GLU A 102 -2.49 5.78 5.64
C GLU A 102 -3.43 5.24 4.56
N LEU A 103 -4.68 4.91 4.93
CA LEU A 103 -5.70 4.54 3.96
C LEU A 103 -6.06 5.75 3.09
N VAL A 104 -6.32 6.91 3.71
CA VAL A 104 -6.61 8.16 2.98
C VAL A 104 -5.49 8.51 2.01
N ARG A 105 -4.23 8.38 2.44
CA ARG A 105 -3.05 8.61 1.60
C ARG A 105 -3.03 7.68 0.38
N LYS A 106 -3.34 6.39 0.57
CA LYS A 106 -3.40 5.41 -0.53
C LYS A 106 -4.55 5.72 -1.49
N VAL A 107 -5.74 6.00 -0.98
CA VAL A 107 -6.93 6.38 -1.76
C VAL A 107 -6.64 7.58 -2.65
N LEU A 108 -6.12 8.67 -2.09
CA LEU A 108 -5.81 9.89 -2.85
C LEU A 108 -4.70 9.69 -3.88
N ARG A 109 -3.68 8.87 -3.58
CA ARG A 109 -2.64 8.52 -4.57
C ARG A 109 -3.20 7.72 -5.73
N THR A 110 -4.05 6.73 -5.46
CA THR A 110 -4.68 5.93 -6.51
C THR A 110 -5.59 6.78 -7.37
N TYR A 111 -6.40 7.65 -6.77
CA TYR A 111 -7.28 8.58 -7.49
C TYR A 111 -6.50 9.61 -8.31
N SER A 112 -5.44 10.20 -7.74
CA SER A 112 -4.55 11.13 -8.44
C SER A 112 -3.90 10.49 -9.67
N LYS A 113 -3.42 9.24 -9.55
CA LYS A 113 -2.86 8.48 -10.67
C LYS A 113 -3.92 8.16 -11.73
N ALA A 114 -5.15 7.82 -11.32
CA ALA A 114 -6.22 7.46 -12.24
C ALA A 114 -6.75 8.67 -13.03
N LYS A 115 -6.92 9.83 -12.40
CA LYS A 115 -7.44 11.05 -13.05
C LYS A 115 -6.35 12.03 -13.52
N ASN A 116 -5.08 11.71 -13.26
CA ASN A 116 -3.93 12.57 -13.55
C ASN A 116 -4.04 13.98 -12.91
N ILE A 117 -4.61 14.04 -11.70
CA ILE A 117 -4.80 15.29 -10.94
C ILE A 117 -3.75 15.34 -9.82
N PRO A 118 -2.93 16.39 -9.70
CA PRO A 118 -1.96 16.50 -8.62
C PRO A 118 -2.67 16.62 -7.26
N ILE A 119 -2.12 15.97 -6.23
CA ILE A 119 -2.66 16.05 -4.87
C ILE A 119 -2.33 17.44 -4.30
N PRO A 120 -3.33 18.23 -3.87
CA PRO A 120 -3.08 19.55 -3.30
C PRO A 120 -2.15 19.46 -2.06
N PRO A 121 -1.28 20.46 -1.85
CA PRO A 121 -0.57 20.59 -0.59
C PRO A 121 -1.58 20.81 0.55
N ALA A 122 -1.23 20.34 1.75
CA ALA A 122 -2.02 20.66 2.94
C ALA A 122 -1.86 22.15 3.24
N LYS A 123 -2.87 22.78 3.88
CA LYS A 123 -2.64 24.11 4.46
C LYS A 123 -1.52 24.03 5.50
N GLU A 124 -0.67 25.04 5.50
CA GLU A 124 0.55 25.09 6.28
C GLU A 124 0.23 25.37 7.77
N HIS A 125 -0.18 24.34 8.53
CA HIS A 125 -0.40 24.43 9.99
C HIS A 125 0.77 23.86 10.81
N ARG A 126 1.99 23.82 10.23
CA ARG A 126 3.16 23.17 10.85
C ARG A 126 3.52 23.76 12.23
N TRP A 127 3.22 25.04 12.47
CA TRP A 127 3.56 25.74 13.71
C TRP A 127 2.52 25.60 14.84
N GLN A 128 1.24 25.30 14.53
CA GLN A 128 0.17 25.22 15.54
C GLN A 128 -0.05 23.79 16.09
N ARG A 129 0.51 22.76 15.43
CA ARG A 129 0.36 21.36 15.86
C ARG A 129 1.19 20.99 17.09
N LYS A 130 2.35 21.64 17.32
CA LYS A 130 3.16 21.42 18.53
C LYS A 130 2.46 21.94 19.78
N SER A 131 1.75 23.07 19.68
CA SER A 131 1.04 23.66 20.81
C SER A 131 -0.23 22.88 21.18
N PHE A 132 -1.03 22.44 20.20
CA PHE A 132 -2.28 21.71 20.47
C PHE A 132 -2.06 20.30 21.05
N ARG A 133 -1.08 19.53 20.53
CA ARG A 133 -0.76 18.21 21.10
C ARG A 133 -0.16 18.30 22.50
N ALA A 134 0.59 19.37 22.78
CA ALA A 134 1.08 19.65 24.12
C ALA A 134 -0.09 20.00 25.07
N GLN A 135 -1.00 20.89 24.65
CA GLN A 135 -2.16 21.29 25.45
C GLN A 135 -3.11 20.12 25.76
N ALA A 136 -3.46 19.31 24.76
CA ALA A 136 -4.33 18.14 24.94
C ALA A 136 -3.68 17.01 25.79
N ALA A 137 -2.35 16.90 25.79
CA ALA A 137 -1.64 16.01 26.70
C ALA A 137 -1.67 16.52 28.15
N THR A 138 -1.54 17.84 28.35
CA THR A 138 -1.64 18.46 29.67
C THR A 138 -3.05 18.36 30.25
N GLU A 139 -4.11 18.55 29.45
CA GLU A 139 -5.50 18.42 29.92
C GLU A 139 -5.84 16.99 30.35
N ARG A 140 -5.39 15.97 29.61
CA ARG A 140 -5.61 14.57 30.01
C ARG A 140 -4.88 14.17 31.30
N ILE A 141 -3.72 14.78 31.59
CA ILE A 141 -2.99 14.57 32.85
C ILE A 141 -3.70 15.30 34.00
N ALA A 142 -4.27 16.48 33.74
CA ALA A 142 -5.03 17.25 34.73
C ALA A 142 -6.36 16.57 35.11
N GLU A 143 -7.09 15.99 34.16
CA GLU A 143 -8.34 15.26 34.42
C GLU A 143 -8.13 13.98 35.23
N HIS A 144 -6.98 13.30 35.08
CA HIS A 144 -6.64 12.11 35.89
C HIS A 144 -6.13 12.43 37.31
N SER A 145 -5.85 13.70 37.64
CA SER A 145 -5.42 14.11 39.00
C SER A 145 -6.59 14.57 39.89
N VAL A 146 -7.82 14.58 39.38
CA VAL A 146 -9.02 14.97 40.14
C VAL A 146 -9.92 13.74 40.33
N GLN A 147 -9.43 12.76 41.09
CA GLN A 147 -10.31 11.89 41.87
C GLN A 147 -9.97 12.07 43.35
N PRO A 148 -10.73 12.90 44.09
CA PRO A 148 -10.68 12.87 45.53
C PRO A 148 -11.63 11.80 46.07
N GLN A 149 -11.06 10.96 46.94
CA GLN A 149 -11.64 10.08 47.96
C GLN A 149 -12.02 8.67 47.54
#